data_AF-A0A4Q9Q386-F1
#
_entry.id   AF-A0A4Q9Q386-F1
#
_cell.length_a   1.000
_cell.length_b   1.000
_cell.length_c   1.000
_cell.angle_alpha   90.00
_cell.angle_beta   90.00
_cell.angle_gamma   90.00
#
_symmetry.space_group_name_H-M   'P 1'
#
loop_
_entity.id
_entity.type
_entity.pdbx_description
1 polymer ?
#
loop_
_entity_poly.entity_id
_entity_poly.type
_entity_poly.pdbx_seq_one_letter_code
_entity_poly.pdbx_strand_id
1 'polypeptide(L)'
;MAAVASCSSSALCTMPPQVPSTLAPRSASPTKPTFAFARIKGDVCLVQVPSDSPAQGCMSSALMAADVHVFRHEFITLFRYSHRATVHPADMHILEPIEDHATLYEEEKGTVFLARDVVTKLQKLTMDARRPGGGRYHRPRNSSSMSMSRPMHSPTRGVRS
;
A
#
# COMPACT_ATOMS: atom_id res chain seq x y z
N MET A 1 -71.85 -13.28 46.00
CA MET A 1 -72.67 -14.17 45.15
C MET A 1 -72.86 -13.49 43.79
N ALA A 2 -72.61 -14.24 42.71
CA ALA A 2 -72.97 -13.95 41.31
C ALA A 2 -72.31 -12.73 40.62
N ALA A 3 -72.09 -12.67 39.31
CA ALA A 3 -71.93 -13.64 38.22
C ALA A 3 -71.44 -12.84 36.97
N VAL A 4 -71.00 -13.59 35.96
CA VAL A 4 -70.70 -13.32 34.53
C VAL A 4 -71.59 -12.25 33.83
N ALA A 5 -71.35 -11.65 32.65
CA ALA A 5 -70.61 -12.04 31.44
C ALA A 5 -70.43 -10.84 30.46
N SER A 6 -69.43 -10.95 29.57
CA SER A 6 -69.49 -10.80 28.10
C SER A 6 -70.33 -9.70 27.42
N CYS A 7 -69.71 -8.87 26.57
CA CYS A 7 -69.81 -9.01 25.10
C CYS A 7 -69.04 -7.90 24.33
N SER A 8 -68.60 -8.31 23.15
CA SER A 8 -67.82 -7.61 22.12
C SER A 8 -68.36 -6.26 21.65
N SER A 9 -67.45 -5.40 21.17
CA SER A 9 -67.69 -4.59 19.98
C SER A 9 -66.39 -4.26 19.26
N SER A 10 -66.45 -4.53 17.97
CA SER A 10 -65.41 -4.49 16.96
C SER A 10 -65.03 -3.05 16.62
N ALA A 11 -63.73 -2.75 16.55
CA ALA A 11 -63.23 -1.60 15.82
C ALA A 11 -62.37 -2.11 14.66
N LEU A 12 -62.91 -1.96 13.45
CA LEU A 12 -62.24 -2.17 12.19
C LEU A 12 -61.11 -1.15 12.06
N CYS A 13 -59.89 -1.52 12.47
CA CYS A 13 -58.71 -0.72 12.17
C CYS A 13 -58.31 -0.98 10.72
N THR A 14 -58.81 -0.11 9.84
CA THR A 14 -58.28 0.16 8.50
C THR A 14 -56.76 0.07 8.49
N MET A 15 -56.21 -0.92 7.78
CA MET A 15 -54.78 -1.02 7.52
C MET A 15 -54.37 0.11 6.56
N PRO A 16 -53.34 0.92 6.87
CA PRO A 16 -52.74 1.78 5.87
C PRO A 16 -52.04 0.91 4.80
N PRO A 17 -51.99 1.34 3.53
CA PRO A 17 -51.21 0.64 2.52
C PRO A 17 -49.73 0.69 2.91
N GLN A 18 -49.12 -0.50 3.04
CA GLN A 18 -47.68 -0.65 3.18
C GLN A 18 -47.01 -0.10 1.92
N VAL A 19 -46.48 1.11 2.03
CA VAL A 19 -45.42 1.55 1.12
C VAL A 19 -44.23 0.62 1.34
N PRO A 20 -43.68 -0.02 0.30
CA PRO A 20 -42.46 -0.79 0.46
C PRO A 20 -41.39 0.17 0.98
N SER A 21 -40.76 -0.19 2.08
CA SER A 21 -39.60 0.51 2.62
C SER A 21 -38.53 0.55 1.53
N THR A 22 -38.54 1.62 0.75
CA THR A 22 -37.44 2.01 -0.12
C THR A 22 -36.20 2.04 0.76
N LEU A 23 -35.28 1.12 0.48
CA LEU A 23 -33.95 1.05 1.05
C LEU A 23 -33.40 2.48 1.14
N ALA A 24 -33.38 3.02 2.37
CA ALA A 24 -32.62 4.23 2.63
C ALA A 24 -31.18 3.91 2.21
N PRO A 25 -30.53 4.73 1.36
CA PRO A 25 -29.10 4.59 1.19
C PRO A 25 -28.50 4.77 2.58
N ARG A 26 -27.91 3.68 3.09
CA ARG A 26 -27.12 3.70 4.32
C ARG A 26 -26.21 4.91 4.20
N SER A 27 -26.36 5.90 5.09
CA SER A 27 -25.48 7.06 5.09
C SER A 27 -24.07 6.52 5.25
N ALA A 28 -23.33 6.45 4.14
CA ALA A 28 -21.91 6.18 4.19
C ALA A 28 -21.34 7.30 5.04
N SER A 29 -20.91 6.98 6.26
CA SER A 29 -20.08 7.90 7.04
C SER A 29 -18.96 8.36 6.12
N PRO A 30 -18.64 9.66 6.05
CA PRO A 30 -17.57 10.13 5.17
C PRO A 30 -16.31 9.33 5.49
N THR A 31 -15.93 8.45 4.58
CA THR A 31 -14.75 7.60 4.73
C THR A 31 -13.56 8.54 4.72
N LYS A 32 -12.85 8.60 5.85
CA LYS A 32 -11.64 9.42 5.96
C LYS A 32 -10.65 8.99 4.87
N PRO A 33 -9.95 9.95 4.25
CA PRO A 33 -8.94 9.63 3.26
C PRO A 33 -7.79 8.85 3.90
N THR A 34 -7.45 7.71 3.31
CA THR A 34 -6.35 6.86 3.79
C THR A 34 -5.05 7.23 3.08
N PHE A 35 -3.97 7.32 3.85
CA PHE A 35 -2.64 7.67 3.33
C PHE A 35 -1.66 6.51 3.45
N ALA A 36 -0.72 6.45 2.51
CA ALA A 36 0.36 5.47 2.54
C ALA A 36 1.64 6.04 1.92
N PHE A 37 2.80 5.53 2.34
CA PHE A 37 4.02 5.69 1.57
C PHE A 37 4.04 4.66 0.45
N ALA A 38 4.28 5.15 -0.77
CA ALA A 38 4.37 4.33 -1.95
C ALA A 38 5.64 4.64 -2.73
N ARG A 39 6.19 3.61 -3.36
CA ARG A 39 7.21 3.77 -4.38
C ARG A 39 6.53 3.88 -5.73
N ILE A 40 6.72 5.00 -6.42
CA ILE A 40 6.23 5.24 -7.78
C ILE A 40 7.43 5.54 -8.66
N LYS A 41 7.66 4.70 -9.69
CA LYS A 41 8.78 4.85 -10.64
C LYS A 41 10.17 5.04 -10.00
N GLY A 42 10.37 4.46 -8.82
CA GLY A 42 11.64 4.52 -8.10
C GLY A 42 11.66 5.48 -6.91
N ASP A 43 10.79 6.48 -6.89
CA ASP A 43 10.72 7.50 -5.85
C ASP A 43 9.70 7.17 -4.77
N VAL A 44 10.03 7.45 -3.51
CA VAL A 44 9.11 7.27 -2.37
C VAL A 44 8.33 8.55 -2.15
N CYS A 45 7.00 8.44 -2.16
CA CYS A 45 6.08 9.57 -2.00
C CYS A 45 4.93 9.21 -1.07
N LEU A 46 4.25 10.23 -0.56
CA LEU A 46 3.01 10.08 0.18
C LEU A 46 1.85 10.08 -0.82
N VAL A 47 1.01 9.05 -0.76
CA VAL A 47 -0.17 8.93 -1.62
C VAL A 47 -1.44 8.81 -0.80
N GLN A 48 -2.52 9.41 -1.29
CA GLN A 48 -3.87 9.15 -0.82
C GLN A 48 -4.45 8.00 -1.63
N VAL A 49 -4.84 6.92 -0.95
CA VAL A 49 -5.45 5.75 -1.55
C VAL A 49 -6.97 5.93 -1.56
N PRO A 50 -7.67 5.77 -2.70
CA PRO A 50 -9.12 5.87 -2.73
C PRO A 50 -9.76 4.79 -1.85
N SER A 51 -10.57 5.22 -0.86
CA SER A 51 -11.30 4.30 0.03
C SER A 51 -12.40 3.52 -0.70
N ASP A 52 -12.87 4.03 -1.85
CA ASP A 52 -13.97 3.48 -2.65
C ASP A 52 -13.53 2.56 -3.80
N SER A 53 -12.24 2.19 -3.89
CA SER A 53 -11.83 1.22 -4.90
C SER A 53 -12.43 -0.16 -4.58
N PRO A 54 -13.21 -0.80 -5.47
CA PRO A 54 -13.89 -2.07 -5.21
C PRO A 54 -12.89 -3.23 -5.23
N ALA A 55 -11.94 -3.24 -4.31
CA ALA A 55 -10.98 -4.32 -4.13
C ALA A 55 -11.51 -5.34 -3.11
N GLN A 56 -12.74 -5.84 -3.31
CA GLN A 56 -13.19 -7.09 -2.70
C GLN A 56 -14.02 -7.99 -3.63
N GLY A 57 -14.14 -7.69 -4.94
CA GLY A 57 -14.87 -8.59 -5.82
C GLY A 57 -14.78 -8.25 -7.31
N CYS A 58 -14.11 -9.14 -8.04
CA CYS A 58 -14.25 -9.38 -9.47
C CYS A 58 -13.55 -8.40 -10.44
N MET A 59 -12.72 -9.00 -11.30
CA MET A 59 -11.97 -8.44 -12.44
C MET A 59 -10.59 -7.84 -12.11
N SER A 60 -9.57 -8.48 -12.66
CA SER A 60 -8.13 -8.25 -12.45
C SER A 60 -7.75 -6.77 -12.36
N SER A 61 -7.48 -6.31 -11.14
CA SER A 61 -6.88 -5.01 -10.83
C SER A 61 -5.55 -4.77 -11.53
N ALA A 62 -4.91 -5.81 -12.09
CA ALA A 62 -3.68 -5.74 -12.87
C ALA A 62 -3.78 -5.00 -14.21
N LEU A 63 -4.98 -4.72 -14.73
CA LEU A 63 -5.17 -4.06 -16.03
C LEU A 63 -5.63 -2.61 -15.94
N MET A 64 -6.07 -2.15 -14.77
CA MET A 64 -6.62 -0.80 -14.61
C MET A 64 -5.63 0.07 -13.87
N ALA A 65 -5.21 1.15 -14.51
CA ALA A 65 -4.40 2.16 -13.84
C ALA A 65 -5.21 2.81 -12.71
N ALA A 66 -4.58 3.00 -11.56
CA ALA A 66 -5.19 3.60 -10.39
C ALA A 66 -4.91 5.10 -10.37
N ASP A 67 -5.94 5.89 -10.11
CA ASP A 67 -5.80 7.32 -9.86
C ASP A 67 -5.47 7.58 -8.39
N VAL A 68 -4.30 8.17 -8.15
CA VAL A 68 -3.83 8.50 -6.81
C VAL A 68 -3.46 9.97 -6.71
N HIS A 69 -3.66 10.57 -5.54
CA HIS A 69 -3.18 11.90 -5.24
C HIS A 69 -1.79 11.81 -4.62
N VAL A 70 -0.82 12.49 -5.22
CA VAL A 70 0.58 12.46 -4.80
C VAL A 70 0.91 13.72 -4.01
N PHE A 71 1.50 13.53 -2.85
CA PHE A 71 1.94 14.59 -1.95
C PHE A 71 3.47 14.56 -1.83
N ARG A 72 4.08 15.74 -1.90
CA ARG A 72 5.54 15.91 -1.81
C ARG A 72 5.90 16.43 -0.43
N HIS A 73 6.99 15.89 0.12
CA HIS A 73 7.58 16.41 1.33
C HIS A 73 8.13 17.81 1.07
N GLU A 74 7.72 18.78 1.87
CA GLU A 74 8.22 20.16 1.77
C GLU A 74 9.10 20.48 3.00
N PHE A 75 8.53 20.40 4.20
CA PHE A 75 9.25 20.74 5.44
C PHE A 75 8.83 19.85 6.60
N ILE A 76 9.80 19.37 7.38
CA ILE A 76 9.59 18.67 8.67
C ILE A 76 8.52 17.57 8.52
N THR A 77 7.28 17.85 8.90
CA THR A 77 6.14 16.93 8.86
C THR A 77 5.08 17.30 7.81
N LEU A 78 5.23 18.42 7.12
CA LEU A 78 4.30 18.94 6.13
C LEU A 78 4.57 18.35 4.74
N PHE A 79 3.49 17.82 4.16
CA PHE A 79 3.42 17.36 2.79
C PHE A 79 2.39 18.18 2.05
N ARG A 80 2.77 18.69 0.88
CA ARG A 80 1.87 19.47 0.04
C ARG A 80 1.44 18.64 -1.16
N TYR A 81 0.16 18.73 -1.48
CA TYR A 81 -0.40 18.14 -2.69
C TYR A 81 0.39 18.62 -3.90
N SER A 82 0.78 17.68 -4.75
CA SER A 82 1.52 17.97 -5.96
C SER A 82 0.64 17.81 -7.19
N HIS A 83 0.05 16.63 -7.38
CA HIS A 83 -0.75 16.31 -8.57
C HIS A 83 -1.50 15.00 -8.37
N ARG A 84 -2.47 14.75 -9.26
CA ARG A 84 -3.12 13.45 -9.45
C ARG A 84 -2.35 12.68 -10.51
N ALA A 85 -2.07 11.41 -10.24
CA ALA A 85 -1.35 10.54 -11.14
C ALA A 85 -2.17 9.27 -11.40
N THR A 86 -2.26 8.89 -12.67
CA THR A 86 -2.79 7.60 -13.11
C THR A 86 -1.61 6.64 -13.24
N VAL A 87 -1.52 5.68 -12.32
CA VAL A 87 -0.35 4.80 -12.19
C VAL A 87 -0.75 3.36 -12.42
N HIS A 88 0.02 2.65 -13.25
CA HIS A 88 -0.18 1.21 -13.43
C HIS A 88 0.21 0.49 -12.13
N PRO A 89 -0.54 -0.53 -11.67
CA PRO A 89 -0.23 -1.25 -10.43
C PRO A 89 1.19 -1.85 -10.38
N ALA A 90 1.76 -2.19 -11.54
CA ALA A 90 3.14 -2.67 -11.62
C ALA A 90 4.20 -1.59 -11.29
N ASP A 91 3.86 -0.31 -11.44
CA ASP A 91 4.75 0.83 -11.18
C ASP A 91 4.53 1.45 -9.79
N MET A 92 3.52 0.97 -9.05
CA MET A 92 3.15 1.45 -7.73
C MET A 92 3.26 0.33 -6.69
N HIS A 93 4.11 0.55 -5.69
CA HIS A 93 4.24 -0.37 -4.58
C HIS A 93 3.99 0.36 -3.26
N ILE A 94 2.93 -0.03 -2.56
CA ILE A 94 2.67 0.45 -1.20
C ILE A 94 3.75 -0.13 -0.29
N LEU A 95 4.50 0.75 0.37
CA LEU A 95 5.57 0.37 1.29
C LEU A 95 5.05 0.31 2.72
N GLU A 96 4.28 1.32 3.14
CA GLU A 96 3.76 1.42 4.50
C GLU A 96 2.46 2.22 4.51
N PRO A 97 1.32 1.62 4.89
CA PRO A 97 0.10 2.36 5.22
C PRO A 97 0.32 3.24 6.44
N ILE A 98 -0.28 4.43 6.45
CA ILE A 98 -0.18 5.36 7.59
C ILE A 98 -1.48 5.32 8.37
N GLU A 99 -1.37 5.16 9.68
CA GLU A 99 -2.51 5.12 10.58
C GLU A 99 -3.16 6.51 10.69
N ASP A 100 -4.48 6.56 10.73
CA ASP A 100 -5.27 7.80 10.74
C ASP A 100 -4.80 8.81 11.81
N HIS A 101 -4.45 8.32 13.00
CA HIS A 101 -4.05 9.18 14.12
C HIS A 101 -2.66 9.81 13.93
N ALA A 102 -1.85 9.27 13.04
CA ALA A 102 -0.54 9.81 12.68
C ALA A 102 -0.63 10.81 11.52
N THR A 103 -1.84 11.12 11.04
CA THR A 103 -2.10 12.07 9.95
C THR A 103 -3.06 13.17 10.37
N LEU A 104 -2.81 14.39 9.91
CA LEU A 104 -3.77 15.49 9.93
C LEU A 104 -3.86 16.06 8.51
N TYR A 105 -4.98 15.83 7.85
CA TYR A 105 -5.21 16.29 6.48
C TYR A 105 -6.11 17.52 6.46
N GLU A 106 -5.58 18.62 5.92
CA GLU A 106 -6.33 19.84 5.61
C GLU A 106 -6.63 19.86 4.11
N GLU A 107 -7.78 19.29 3.73
CA GLU A 107 -8.18 19.13 2.32
C GLU A 107 -8.24 20.46 1.57
N GLU A 108 -8.81 21.51 2.20
CA GLU A 108 -8.94 22.85 1.61
C GLU A 108 -7.58 23.43 1.16
N LYS A 109 -6.52 23.13 1.91
CA LYS A 109 -5.16 23.59 1.60
C LYS A 109 -4.35 22.59 0.79
N GLY A 110 -4.85 21.35 0.65
CA GLY A 110 -4.10 20.25 0.08
C GLY A 110 -2.84 19.91 0.89
N THR A 111 -2.88 20.03 2.21
CA THR A 111 -1.71 19.76 3.07
C THR A 111 -1.97 18.62 4.03
N VAL A 112 -1.00 17.71 4.14
CA VAL A 112 -1.01 16.59 5.10
C VAL A 112 0.14 16.79 6.07
N PHE A 113 -0.16 16.81 7.36
CA PHE A 113 0.85 16.73 8.41
C PHE A 113 0.97 15.30 8.90
N LEU A 114 2.20 14.80 8.97
CA LEU A 114 2.50 13.47 9.50
C LEU A 114 3.12 13.57 10.90
N ALA A 115 2.96 12.53 11.71
CA ALA A 115 3.72 12.41 12.95
C ALA A 115 5.24 12.32 12.64
N ARG A 116 6.08 12.80 13.58
CA ARG A 116 7.54 12.91 13.36
C ARG A 116 8.21 11.56 13.13
N ASP A 117 7.78 10.56 13.87
CA ASP A 117 8.24 9.18 13.75
C ASP A 117 7.92 8.60 12.36
N VAL A 118 6.74 8.91 11.81
CA VAL A 118 6.36 8.52 10.44
C VAL A 118 7.29 9.17 9.40
N VAL A 119 7.69 10.43 9.58
CA VAL A 119 8.70 11.07 8.71
C VAL A 119 10.07 10.39 8.86
N THR A 120 10.46 9.98 10.06
CA THR A 120 11.71 9.21 10.26
C THR A 120 11.66 7.89 9.49
N LYS A 121 10.52 7.21 9.47
CA LYS A 121 10.33 6.01 8.64
C LYS A 121 10.46 6.31 7.15
N LEU A 122 9.84 7.40 6.67
CA LEU A 122 10.01 7.84 5.27
C LEU A 122 11.48 8.06 4.89
N GLN A 123 12.26 8.70 5.75
CA GLN A 123 13.68 8.93 5.50
C GLN A 123 14.43 7.60 5.34
N LYS A 124 14.14 6.63 6.21
CA LYS A 124 14.71 5.28 6.11
C LYS A 124 14.31 4.60 4.79
N LEU A 125 13.02 4.59 4.46
CA LEU A 125 12.51 4.02 3.20
C LEU A 125 13.15 4.67 1.96
N THR A 126 13.35 5.98 1.99
CA THR A 126 13.99 6.74 0.89
C THR A 126 15.47 6.38 0.76
N MET A 127 16.18 6.22 1.88
CA MET A 127 17.58 5.78 1.87
C MET A 127 17.73 4.36 1.32
N ASP A 128 16.84 3.45 1.73
CA ASP A 128 16.85 2.05 1.27
C ASP A 128 16.52 1.95 -0.23
N ALA A 129 15.56 2.76 -0.72
CA ALA A 129 15.18 2.80 -2.14
C ALA A 129 16.32 3.28 -3.07
N ARG A 130 17.24 4.11 -2.54
CA ARG A 130 18.38 4.66 -3.29
C ARG A 130 19.63 3.78 -3.29
N ARG A 131 19.69 2.72 -2.47
CA ARG A 131 20.86 1.84 -2.45
C ARG A 131 20.95 1.06 -3.77
N PRO A 132 21.99 1.28 -4.60
CA PRO A 132 22.26 0.46 -5.76
C PRO A 132 22.87 -0.86 -5.25
N GLY A 133 22.03 -1.84 -4.90
CA GLY A 133 22.52 -3.02 -4.19
C GLY A 133 21.62 -4.25 -4.13
N GLY A 134 20.51 -4.28 -4.87
CA GLY A 134 19.76 -5.53 -5.13
C GLY A 134 20.19 -6.24 -6.42
N GLY A 135 21.18 -5.68 -7.12
CA GLY A 135 21.87 -6.37 -8.20
C GLY A 135 22.50 -7.61 -7.60
N ARG A 136 22.07 -8.77 -8.10
CA ARG A 136 22.75 -10.05 -7.95
C ARG A 136 24.19 -9.85 -8.42
N TYR A 137 25.06 -9.42 -7.53
CA TYR A 137 26.48 -9.66 -7.68
C TYR A 137 26.64 -11.17 -7.49
N HIS A 138 26.47 -11.91 -8.59
CA HIS A 138 27.22 -13.13 -8.79
C HIS A 138 28.68 -12.73 -8.63
N ARG A 139 29.19 -12.78 -7.41
CA ARG A 139 30.61 -12.79 -7.12
C ARG A 139 31.12 -14.07 -7.78
N PRO A 140 31.91 -14.01 -8.86
CA PRO A 140 32.62 -15.19 -9.30
C PRO A 140 33.52 -15.56 -8.13
N ARG A 141 33.24 -16.70 -7.51
CA ARG A 141 34.06 -17.27 -6.46
C ARG A 141 35.37 -17.63 -7.10
N ASN A 142 36.35 -16.72 -7.00
CA ASN A 142 37.72 -16.97 -7.40
C ASN A 142 38.23 -18.15 -6.56
N SER A 143 38.19 -19.35 -7.14
CA SER A 143 38.75 -20.56 -6.55
C SER A 143 40.26 -20.54 -6.75
N SER A 144 40.92 -19.74 -5.94
CA SER A 144 42.36 -19.86 -5.69
C SER A 144 42.57 -21.06 -4.77
N SER A 145 42.63 -22.29 -5.32
CA SER A 145 43.24 -23.41 -4.60
C SER A 145 44.71 -23.43 -4.96
N MET A 146 45.55 -23.00 -4.01
CA MET A 146 46.99 -23.14 -4.10
C MET A 146 47.40 -24.62 -4.01
N SER A 147 48.54 -24.88 -4.63
CA SER A 147 49.63 -25.74 -4.12
C SER A 147 49.42 -27.26 -4.11
N MET A 148 50.26 -27.94 -4.89
CA MET A 148 51.32 -28.85 -4.43
C MET A 148 51.62 -29.83 -5.57
N SER A 149 52.90 -29.98 -5.93
CA SER A 149 53.57 -31.25 -6.29
C SER A 149 54.84 -30.97 -7.12
N ARG A 150 55.99 -30.83 -6.43
CA ARG A 150 57.27 -31.32 -6.97
C ARG A 150 57.19 -32.86 -6.90
N PRO A 151 57.77 -33.64 -7.83
CA PRO A 151 59.17 -34.05 -7.61
C PRO A 151 60.02 -34.44 -8.85
N MET A 152 61.34 -34.33 -8.65
CA MET A 152 62.43 -35.27 -9.00
C MET A 152 62.80 -35.64 -10.46
N HIS A 153 63.97 -35.10 -10.83
CA HIS A 153 65.21 -35.74 -11.34
C HIS A 153 65.29 -36.41 -12.74
N SER A 154 66.51 -36.24 -13.27
CA SER A 154 67.18 -36.54 -14.57
C SER A 154 67.16 -38.03 -14.99
N PRO A 155 67.77 -38.53 -16.11
CA PRO A 155 68.89 -37.99 -16.92
C PRO A 155 68.89 -38.37 -18.45
N THR A 156 70.03 -38.14 -19.13
CA THR A 156 70.52 -38.76 -20.40
C THR A 156 70.00 -38.18 -21.73
N ARG A 157 70.69 -38.16 -22.90
CA ARG A 157 72.04 -38.49 -23.40
C ARG A 157 71.99 -38.25 -24.93
N GLY A 158 73.11 -37.88 -25.57
CA GLY A 158 73.36 -38.03 -27.02
C GLY A 158 73.53 -36.68 -27.74
N VAL A 159 74.71 -36.25 -28.22
CA VAL A 159 75.64 -36.80 -29.23
C VAL A 159 75.11 -36.70 -30.67
N ARG A 160 75.98 -36.13 -31.54
CA ARG A 160 75.98 -36.04 -33.02
C ARG A 160 75.23 -34.85 -33.62
N SER A 161 75.76 -34.14 -34.62
CA SER A 161 77.00 -34.27 -35.41
C SER A 161 77.36 -32.92 -36.00
#